data_AF-A0A1E7F9V7-F1
#
_entry.id   AF-A0A1E7F9V7-F1
#
_cell.length_a   1.000
_cell.length_b   1.000
_cell.length_c   1.000
_cell.angle_alpha   90.00
_cell.angle_beta   90.00
_cell.angle_gamma   90.00
#
_symmetry.space_group_name_H-M   'P 1'
#
loop_
_entity.id
_entity.type
_entity.pdbx_description
1 polymer ?
#
loop_
_entity_poly.entity_id
_entity_poly.type
_entity_poly.pdbx_seq_one_letter_code
_entity_poly.pdbx_strand_id
1 'polypeptide(L)'
;WSIRYHELVGYHTLNNHSNVLRSDPNKRLSGWVKRQRNNFKAGKLSYTQIMLLNELDFVWNRLEHGWYEKYKMICNYSKQISNGHNCNVPCSYNRQLSEWTQKQR
;
A
#
# COMPACT_ATOMS: atom_id res chain seq x y z
N TRP A 1 6.48 -12.95 17.93
CA TRP A 1 5.59 -12.01 17.22
C TRP A 1 5.82 -10.59 17.73
N SER A 2 5.71 -10.36 19.05
CA SER A 2 5.85 -9.04 19.69
C SER A 2 7.16 -8.29 19.39
N ILE A 3 8.32 -8.96 19.32
CA ILE A 3 9.60 -8.31 18.97
C ILE A 3 9.53 -7.70 17.55
N ARG A 4 9.01 -8.44 16.57
CA ARG A 4 8.90 -7.98 15.18
C ARG A 4 7.81 -6.93 15.00
N TYR A 5 6.77 -6.99 15.83
CA TYR A 5 5.75 -5.95 15.88
C TYR A 5 6.35 -4.61 16.34
N HIS A 6 7.13 -4.59 17.42
CA HIS A 6 7.82 -3.36 17.86
C HIS A 6 8.81 -2.83 16.81
N GLU A 7 9.53 -3.71 16.10
CA GLU A 7 10.36 -3.28 14.97
C GLU A 7 9.54 -2.63 13.85
N LEU A 8 8.33 -3.14 13.57
CA LEU A 8 7.42 -2.55 12.59
C LEU A 8 6.87 -1.20 13.06
N VAL A 9 6.55 -1.05 14.35
CA VAL A 9 6.15 0.24 14.95
C VAL A 9 7.27 1.27 14.76
N GLY A 10 8.52 0.91 15.07
CA GLY A 10 9.67 1.78 14.83
C GLY A 10 9.91 2.11 13.36
N TYR A 11 9.64 1.17 12.45
CA TYR A 11 9.69 1.44 11.02
C TYR A 11 8.59 2.42 10.59
N HIS A 12 7.37 2.24 11.10
CA HIS A 12 6.22 3.10 10.81
C HIS A 12 6.45 4.53 11.28
N THR A 13 7.01 4.74 12.48
CA THR A 13 7.31 6.09 12.98
C THR A 13 8.38 6.80 12.16
N LEU A 14 9.35 6.07 11.60
CA LEU A 14 10.41 6.65 10.76
C LEU A 14 9.96 6.96 9.33
N ASN A 15 9.12 6.10 8.75
CA ASN A 15 8.75 6.20 7.32
C ASN A 15 7.33 6.74 7.11
N ASN A 16 6.57 6.96 8.18
CA ASN A 16 5.15 7.32 8.16
C ASN A 16 4.27 6.31 7.39
N HIS A 17 4.77 5.08 7.21
CA HIS A 17 4.07 3.98 6.57
C HIS A 17 4.63 2.64 7.07
N SER A 18 3.80 1.60 7.09
CA SER A 18 4.20 0.24 7.51
C SER A 18 4.45 -0.71 6.34
N ASN A 19 4.54 -0.18 5.11
CA ASN A 19 4.76 -0.99 3.91
C ASN A 19 6.24 -1.37 3.73
N VAL A 20 6.68 -2.39 4.48
CA VAL A 20 8.02 -2.95 4.31
C VAL A 20 8.08 -3.79 3.02
N LEU A 21 8.99 -3.40 2.13
CA LEU A 21 9.32 -4.04 0.86
C LEU A 21 10.38 -5.12 1.03
N ARG A 22 10.49 -6.01 0.03
CA ARG A 22 11.54 -7.05 0.02
C ARG A 22 12.93 -6.44 -0.19
N SER A 23 12.98 -5.28 -0.84
CA SER A 23 14.21 -4.51 -1.08
C SER A 23 14.76 -3.87 0.19
N ASP A 24 13.97 -3.70 1.25
CA ASP A 24 14.43 -3.06 2.49
C ASP A 24 15.73 -3.68 3.04
N PRO A 25 16.60 -2.85 3.65
CA PRO A 25 17.86 -3.31 4.23
C PRO A 25 17.60 -4.31 5.37
N ASN A 26 16.52 -4.13 6.13
CA ASN A 26 16.12 -5.08 7.16
C ASN A 26 15.39 -6.29 6.57
N LYS A 27 16.16 -7.27 6.08
CA LYS A 27 15.64 -8.53 5.51
C LYS A 27 14.83 -9.38 6.49
N ARG A 28 15.09 -9.24 7.80
CA ARG A 28 14.35 -9.99 8.83
C ARG A 28 12.94 -9.45 8.99
N LEU A 29 12.80 -8.13 9.04
CA LEU A 29 11.49 -7.46 9.11
C LEU A 29 10.68 -7.68 7.83
N SER A 30 11.29 -7.50 6.64
CA SER A 30 10.59 -7.72 5.37
C SER A 30 10.13 -9.17 5.18
N GLY A 31 10.93 -10.14 5.61
CA GLY A 31 10.54 -11.55 5.66
C GLY A 31 9.37 -11.82 6.61
N TRP A 32 9.37 -11.18 7.79
CA TRP A 32 8.28 -11.29 8.76
C TRP A 32 6.98 -10.67 8.24
N VAL A 33 7.03 -9.47 7.64
CA VAL A 33 5.90 -8.79 6.99
C VAL A 33 5.31 -9.66 5.88
N LYS A 34 6.14 -10.25 5.02
CA LYS A 34 5.68 -11.21 4.01
C LYS A 34 4.95 -12.40 4.66
N ARG A 35 5.48 -12.94 5.75
CA ARG A 35 4.86 -14.04 6.49
C ARG A 35 3.52 -13.63 7.10
N GLN A 36 3.38 -12.42 7.63
CA GLN A 36 2.09 -11.92 8.14
C GLN A 36 1.04 -11.87 7.02
N ARG A 37 1.37 -11.33 5.85
CA ARG A 37 0.48 -11.30 4.69
C ARG A 37 0.02 -12.70 4.26
N ASN A 38 0.93 -13.67 4.25
CA ASN A 38 0.60 -15.06 3.92
C ASN A 38 -0.29 -15.71 4.99
N ASN A 39 0.01 -15.48 6.27
CA ASN A 39 -0.76 -16.02 7.38
C ASN A 39 -2.18 -15.42 7.43
N PHE A 40 -2.36 -14.15 7.07
CA PHE A 40 -3.67 -13.52 6.93
C PHE A 40 -4.52 -14.22 5.88
N LYS A 41 -3.96 -14.39 4.67
CA LYS A 41 -4.64 -15.11 3.58
C LYS A 41 -4.98 -16.56 3.93
N ALA A 42 -4.15 -17.19 4.75
CA ALA A 42 -4.36 -18.55 5.22
C ALA A 42 -5.26 -18.66 6.47
N GLY A 43 -5.79 -17.54 7.00
CA GLY A 43 -6.62 -17.52 8.21
C GLY A 43 -5.88 -17.94 9.49
N LYS A 44 -4.54 -17.84 9.51
CA LYS A 44 -3.69 -18.30 10.63
C LYS A 44 -3.35 -17.21 11.65
N LEU A 45 -3.79 -15.98 11.41
CA LEU A 45 -3.60 -14.87 12.34
C LEU A 45 -4.76 -14.79 13.32
N SER A 46 -4.47 -14.46 14.57
CA SER A 46 -5.52 -14.15 15.53
C SER A 46 -6.14 -12.78 15.23
N TYR A 47 -7.39 -12.58 15.65
CA TYR A 47 -8.08 -11.30 15.55
C TYR A 47 -7.26 -10.15 16.16
N THR A 48 -6.68 -10.36 17.34
CA THR A 48 -5.81 -9.38 18.01
C THR A 48 -4.57 -9.02 17.19
N GLN A 49 -3.93 -9.98 16.53
CA GLN A 49 -2.78 -9.70 15.68
C GLN A 49 -3.16 -8.88 14.45
N ILE A 50 -4.34 -9.14 13.88
CA ILE A 50 -4.87 -8.38 12.75
C ILE A 50 -5.18 -6.94 13.17
N MET A 51 -5.86 -6.75 14.31
CA MET A 51 -6.18 -5.43 14.85
C MET A 51 -4.93 -4.58 15.08
N LEU A 52 -3.93 -5.13 15.78
CA LEU A 52 -2.67 -4.42 16.04
C LEU A 52 -1.92 -4.02 14.77
N LEU A 53 -1.99 -4.83 13.71
CA LEU A 53 -1.40 -4.50 12.42
C LEU A 53 -2.23 -3.44 11.67
N ASN A 54 -3.55 -3.51 11.73
CA ASN A 54 -4.43 -2.51 11.13
C ASN A 54 -4.26 -1.12 11.77
N GLU A 55 -4.00 -1.04 13.08
CA GLU A 55 -3.68 0.23 13.77
C GLU A 55 -2.43 0.92 13.20
N LEU A 56 -1.52 0.15 12.60
CA LEU A 56 -0.31 0.68 11.94
C LEU A 56 -0.51 0.93 10.43
N ASP A 57 -1.76 1.00 9.97
CA ASP A 57 -2.12 1.12 8.55
C ASP A 57 -1.43 0.05 7.67
N PHE A 58 -1.38 -1.19 8.19
CA PHE A 58 -0.62 -2.26 7.55
C PHE A 58 -1.22 -2.69 6.21
N VAL A 59 -0.41 -2.54 5.16
CA VAL A 59 -0.78 -2.93 3.80
C VAL A 59 -0.76 -4.45 3.65
N TRP A 60 -1.91 -5.11 3.79
CA TRP A 60 -2.10 -6.54 3.57
C TRP A 60 -1.93 -6.95 2.11
N ASN A 61 -2.54 -6.18 1.21
CA ASN A 61 -2.50 -6.42 -0.23
C ASN A 61 -1.87 -5.25 -0.97
N ARG A 62 -0.61 -5.41 -1.35
CA ARG A 62 0.15 -4.35 -2.04
C ARG A 62 -0.39 -4.02 -3.43
N LEU A 63 -0.95 -5.00 -4.14
CA LEU A 63 -1.48 -4.78 -5.48
C LEU A 63 -2.72 -3.89 -5.41
N GLU A 64 -3.60 -4.19 -4.46
CA GLU A 64 -4.81 -3.42 -4.19
C GLU A 64 -4.49 -2.03 -3.63
N HIS A 65 -3.51 -1.93 -2.73
CA HIS A 65 -3.06 -0.63 -2.24
C HIS A 65 -2.48 0.25 -3.36
N GLY A 66 -1.60 -0.30 -4.21
CA GLY A 66 -1.07 0.42 -5.36
C GLY A 66 -2.14 0.77 -6.41
N TRP A 67 -3.20 -0.05 -6.52
CA TRP A 67 -4.38 0.28 -7.32
C TRP A 67 -5.13 1.47 -6.72
N TYR A 68 -5.36 1.45 -5.40
CA TYR A 68 -6.08 2.50 -4.69
C TYR A 68 -5.33 3.84 -4.69
N GLU A 69 -4.00 3.83 -4.57
CA GLU A 69 -3.19 5.04 -4.70
C GLU A 69 -3.34 5.67 -6.08
N LYS A 70 -3.27 4.86 -7.15
CA LYS A 70 -3.48 5.34 -8.52
C LYS A 70 -4.90 5.84 -8.74
N TYR A 71 -5.89 5.13 -8.22
CA TYR A 71 -7.28 5.56 -8.25
C TYR A 71 -7.47 6.92 -7.56
N LYS A 72 -6.90 7.10 -6.36
CA LYS A 72 -6.94 8.37 -5.62
C LYS A 72 -6.26 9.51 -6.38
N MET A 73 -5.14 9.24 -7.06
CA MET A 73 -4.47 10.22 -7.92
C MET A 73 -5.36 10.65 -9.09
N ILE A 74 -6.07 9.71 -9.74
CA ILE A 74 -7.01 10.01 -10.82
C ILE A 74 -8.21 10.82 -10.29
N CYS A 75 -8.76 10.46 -9.12
CA CYS A 75 -9.84 11.24 -8.50
C CYS A 75 -9.40 12.67 -8.19
N ASN A 76 -8.19 12.88 -7.65
CA ASN A 76 -7.66 14.22 -7.40
C ASN A 76 -7.42 15.00 -8.69
N TYR A 77 -6.90 14.35 -9.73
CA TYR A 77 -6.74 14.96 -11.04
C TYR A 77 -8.09 15.38 -11.63
N SER A 78 -9.08 14.48 -11.60
CA SER A 78 -10.45 14.75 -12.05
C SER A 78 -11.10 15.92 -11.31
N LYS A 79 -10.87 16.05 -9.99
CA LYS A 79 -11.36 17.19 -9.19
C LYS A 79 -10.69 18.53 -9.55
N GLN A 80 -9.43 18.51 -10.00
CA GLN A 80 -8.72 19.73 -10.40
C GLN A 80 -9.12 20.20 -11.81
N ILE A 81 -9.62 19.30 -12.66
CA ILE A 81 -10.12 19.68 -13.97
C ILE A 81 -11.58 20.13 -13.83
N SER A 82 -11.81 21.43 -14.02
CA SER A 82 -13.15 22.03 -13.97
C SER A 82 -14.10 21.53 -15.08
N ASN A 83 -13.59 20.83 -16.09
CA ASN A 83 -14.35 20.23 -17.18
C ASN A 83 -14.54 18.73 -16.92
N GLY A 84 -15.75 18.39 -16.45
CA GLY A 84 -16.12 17.08 -15.95
C GLY A 84 -15.75 15.89 -16.84
N HIS A 85 -15.47 14.78 -16.16
CA HIS A 85 -15.49 13.41 -16.67
C HIS A 85 -14.31 12.94 -17.53
N ASN A 86 -13.25 13.73 -17.74
CA ASN A 86 -12.08 13.22 -18.46
C ASN A 86 -11.04 12.62 -17.51
N CYS A 87 -11.22 11.32 -17.18
CA CYS A 87 -10.23 10.53 -16.43
C CYS A 87 -8.98 10.19 -17.27
N ASN A 88 -8.83 10.75 -18.47
CA ASN A 88 -7.68 10.52 -19.33
C ASN A 88 -6.53 11.43 -18.88
N VAL A 89 -5.69 10.91 -17.98
CA VAL A 89 -4.51 11.61 -17.48
C VAL A 89 -3.49 11.74 -18.63
N PRO A 90 -3.10 12.94 -19.06
CA PRO A 90 -2.09 13.14 -20.09
C PRO A 90 -0.75 12.56 -19.65
N CYS A 91 0.01 11.98 -20.59
CA CYS A 91 1.37 11.51 -20.34
C CYS A 91 2.30 12.62 -19.79
N SER A 92 2.00 13.89 -20.12
CA SER A 92 2.71 15.07 -19.62
C SER A 92 2.45 15.39 -18.14
N TYR A 93 1.30 14.97 -17.59
CA TYR A 93 0.98 15.14 -16.17
C TYR A 93 1.58 14.01 -15.34
N ASN A 94 1.31 12.75 -15.72
CA ASN A 94 1.93 11.60 -15.09
C ASN A 94 1.92 10.41 -16.05
N ARG A 95 3.09 10.09 -16.61
CA ARG A 95 3.26 8.99 -17.58
C ARG A 95 2.85 7.63 -17.01
N GLN A 96 3.23 7.31 -15.77
CA GLN A 96 2.89 6.02 -15.15
C GLN A 96 1.38 5.90 -14.87
N LEU A 97 0.73 7.01 -14.53
CA LEU A 97 -0.71 7.05 -14.30
C LEU A 97 -1.47 6.96 -15.64
N SER A 98 -1.02 7.68 -16.66
CA SER A 98 -1.53 7.64 -18.04
C SER A 98 -1.51 6.23 -18.63
N GLU A 99 -0.33 5.58 -18.61
CA GLU A 99 -0.15 4.20 -19.09
C GLU A 99 -1.01 3.20 -18.29
N TRP A 100 -1.27 3.48 -17.01
CA TRP A 100 -2.13 2.64 -16.19
C TRP A 100 -3.61 2.84 -16.50
N THR A 101 -4.09 4.07 -16.67
CA THR A 101 -5.48 4.36 -17.09
C THR A 101 -5.83 3.73 -18.44
N GLN A 102 -4.88 3.72 -19.39
CA GLN A 102 -5.08 3.08 -20.69
C GLN A 102 -5.24 1.56 -20.59
N LYS A 103 -4.59 0.92 -19.61
CA LYS A 103 -4.68 -0.52 -19.35
C LYS A 103 -5.91 -0.94 -18.55
N GLN A 104 -6.77 0.00 -18.13
CA GLN A 104 -8.01 -0.27 -17.38
C GLN A 104 -9.28 0.03 -18.20
N ARG A 105 -9.13 0.40 -19.48
CA ARG A 105 -10.21 0.46 -20.48
C ARG A 105 -10.36 -0.90 -21.16
#